data_AF-A0A7V2JPC0-F1
#
_entry.id   AF-A0A7V2JPC0-F1
#
_cell.length_a   1.000
_cell.length_b   1.000
_cell.length_c   1.000
_cell.angle_alpha   90.00
_cell.angle_beta   90.00
_cell.angle_gamma   90.00
#
_symmetry.space_group_name_H-M   'P 1'
#
loop_
_entity.id
_entity.type
_entity.pdbx_description
1 polymer ?
#
loop_
_entity_poly.entity_id
_entity_poly.type
_entity_poly.pdbx_seq_one_letter_code
_entity_poly.pdbx_strand_id
1 'polypeptide(L)'
;MTEDSVQARKTPFITIIAWVFIGLSAMILMAAIFQIVTIVFLSVGDMHNLMVTELKKTMKDSDMLGLALLTLRYAWVMVALVFLYAVTLLLTSIGLLKRREWARKTMIVLLVIAIFYELSDLAWQFYVMNSAMAPLMKEMPGFGSGIMAIVLAISAIMVLAFCALFVWVIIKLLSEKVRQEFATQSP
;
A
#
# COMPACT_ATOMS: atom_id res chain seq x y z
N MET A 1 -46.77 -12.10 -13.81
CA MET A 1 -45.57 -12.96 -13.94
C MET A 1 -44.96 -12.63 -15.30
N THR A 2 -43.81 -11.98 -15.48
CA THR A 2 -42.70 -11.57 -14.61
C THR A 2 -41.93 -10.49 -15.37
N GLU A 3 -42.20 -9.20 -15.13
CA GLU A 3 -41.28 -8.13 -15.57
C GLU A 3 -40.09 -7.97 -14.60
N ASP A 4 -40.09 -8.73 -13.49
CA ASP A 4 -39.03 -8.76 -12.48
C ASP A 4 -37.82 -9.66 -12.82
N SER A 5 -37.80 -10.37 -13.95
CA SER A 5 -36.79 -11.42 -14.20
C SER A 5 -35.57 -10.99 -15.02
N VAL A 6 -35.47 -9.74 -15.50
CA VAL A 6 -34.32 -9.28 -16.32
C VAL A 6 -33.58 -8.07 -15.73
N GLN A 7 -33.86 -7.68 -14.49
CA GLN A 7 -32.84 -6.98 -13.71
C GLN A 7 -31.80 -8.02 -13.27
N ALA A 8 -30.83 -8.26 -14.16
CA ALA A 8 -29.60 -8.98 -13.87
C ALA A 8 -29.16 -8.61 -12.45
N ARG A 9 -29.34 -9.56 -11.52
CA ARG A 9 -29.26 -9.35 -10.07
C ARG A 9 -27.90 -8.75 -9.75
N LYS A 10 -27.82 -7.42 -9.65
CA LYS A 10 -26.57 -6.70 -9.39
C LYS A 10 -26.05 -7.21 -8.05
N THR A 11 -24.96 -7.97 -8.04
CA THR A 11 -24.46 -8.51 -6.76
C THR A 11 -24.06 -7.35 -5.85
N PRO A 12 -24.61 -7.25 -4.62
CA PRO A 12 -24.24 -6.21 -3.66
C PRO A 12 -22.76 -6.28 -3.30
N PHE A 13 -22.14 -7.44 -3.47
CA PHE A 13 -20.71 -7.69 -3.27
C PHE A 13 -19.81 -6.74 -4.07
N ILE A 14 -20.02 -6.59 -5.38
CA ILE A 14 -19.18 -5.73 -6.23
C ILE A 14 -19.32 -4.27 -5.81
N THR A 15 -20.54 -3.85 -5.49
CA THR A 15 -20.83 -2.50 -5.02
C THR A 15 -20.13 -2.21 -3.68
N ILE A 16 -20.23 -3.12 -2.71
CA ILE A 16 -19.57 -2.97 -1.39
C ILE A 16 -18.05 -2.91 -1.56
N ILE A 17 -17.46 -3.82 -2.34
CA ILE A 17 -16.02 -3.81 -2.61
C ILE A 17 -15.61 -2.49 -3.25
N ALA A 18 -16.32 -2.04 -4.28
CA ALA A 18 -15.99 -0.78 -4.93
C ALA A 18 -16.02 0.40 -3.96
N TRP A 19 -17.02 0.49 -3.09
CA TRP A 19 -17.09 1.54 -2.05
C TRP A 19 -15.97 1.45 -1.03
N VAL A 20 -15.63 0.24 -0.57
CA VAL A 20 -14.49 0.02 0.35
C VAL A 20 -13.19 0.48 -0.30
N PHE A 21 -12.93 0.09 -1.54
CA PHE A 21 -11.71 0.50 -2.26
C PHE A 21 -11.70 1.99 -2.62
N ILE A 22 -12.85 2.61 -2.85
CA ILE A 22 -12.95 4.07 -3.00
C ILE A 22 -12.51 4.74 -1.69
N GLY A 23 -13.07 4.34 -0.55
CA GLY A 23 -12.67 4.88 0.76
C GLY A 23 -11.18 4.67 1.04
N LEU A 24 -10.67 3.48 0.79
CA LEU A 24 -9.25 3.15 0.95
C LEU A 24 -8.36 4.01 0.04
N SER A 25 -8.73 4.15 -1.24
CA SER A 25 -7.98 4.98 -2.19
C SER A 25 -7.94 6.45 -1.79
N ALA A 26 -9.03 6.97 -1.20
CA ALA A 26 -9.08 8.33 -0.69
C ALA A 26 -8.13 8.51 0.51
N MET A 27 -8.05 7.53 1.42
CA MET A 27 -7.08 7.55 2.52
C MET A 27 -5.64 7.49 2.02
N ILE A 28 -5.35 6.65 1.02
CA ILE A 28 -4.01 6.56 0.41
C ILE A 28 -3.66 7.87 -0.30
N LEU A 29 -4.60 8.50 -1.01
CA LEU A 29 -4.40 9.81 -1.62
C LEU A 29 -4.08 10.89 -0.56
N MET A 30 -4.81 10.89 0.55
CA MET A 30 -4.56 11.82 1.65
C MET A 30 -3.16 11.62 2.24
N ALA A 31 -2.74 10.37 2.45
CA ALA A 31 -1.40 10.04 2.91
C ALA A 31 -0.32 10.46 1.90
N ALA A 32 -0.55 10.25 0.60
CA ALA A 32 0.36 10.69 -0.45
C ALA A 32 0.50 12.22 -0.49
N ILE A 33 -0.60 12.97 -0.34
CA ILE A 33 -0.55 14.44 -0.25
C ILE A 33 0.27 14.87 0.97
N PHE A 34 0.05 14.24 2.12
CA PHE A 34 0.83 14.52 3.32
C PHE A 34 2.34 14.26 3.11
N GLN A 35 2.69 13.18 2.41
CA GLN A 35 4.08 12.89 2.03
C GLN A 35 4.64 13.94 1.07
N ILE A 36 3.89 14.38 0.06
CA ILE A 36 4.28 15.47 -0.85
C ILE A 36 4.60 16.72 -0.04
N VAL A 37 3.69 17.12 0.85
CA VAL A 37 3.87 18.30 1.71
C VAL A 37 5.15 18.18 2.53
N THR A 38 5.37 17.03 3.17
CA THR A 38 6.58 16.75 3.96
C THR A 38 7.85 16.90 3.12
N ILE A 39 7.87 16.32 1.90
CA ILE A 39 9.04 16.42 1.02
C ILE A 39 9.25 17.86 0.55
N VAL A 40 8.18 18.59 0.20
CA VAL A 40 8.28 20.01 -0.17
C VAL A 40 8.92 20.79 0.97
N PHE A 41 8.42 20.66 2.20
CA PHE A 41 8.98 21.34 3.36
C PHE A 41 10.45 20.97 3.62
N LEU A 42 10.83 19.70 3.45
CA LEU A 42 12.22 19.25 3.58
C LEU A 42 13.14 19.73 2.45
N SER A 43 12.57 19.98 1.26
CA SER A 43 13.30 20.47 0.08
C SER A 43 13.46 21.99 0.04
N VAL A 44 12.64 22.73 0.80
CA VAL A 44 12.71 24.19 0.89
C VAL A 44 13.83 24.60 1.83
N GLY A 45 14.86 25.25 1.28
CA GLY A 45 16.03 25.74 2.01
C GLY A 45 17.17 24.72 2.15
N ASP A 46 18.11 24.99 3.07
CA ASP A 46 19.28 24.12 3.33
C ASP A 46 18.96 22.87 4.15
N MET A 47 17.69 22.65 4.51
CA MET A 47 17.25 21.50 5.33
C MET A 47 17.60 20.15 4.69
N HIS A 48 17.49 20.02 3.36
CA HIS A 48 17.91 18.80 2.66
C HIS A 48 19.41 18.53 2.82
N ASN A 49 20.24 19.57 2.67
CA ASN A 49 21.69 19.48 2.79
C ASN A 49 22.12 19.21 4.23
N LEU A 50 21.47 19.86 5.20
CA LEU A 50 21.67 19.61 6.63
C LEU A 50 21.28 18.17 7.00
N MET A 51 20.14 17.67 6.52
CA MET A 51 19.70 16.31 6.75
C MET A 51 20.68 15.28 6.18
N VAL A 52 21.14 15.46 4.93
CA VAL A 52 22.14 14.56 4.32
C VAL A 52 23.47 14.59 5.09
N THR A 53 23.87 15.76 5.61
CA THR A 53 25.11 15.92 6.37
C THR A 53 25.02 15.25 7.74
N GLU A 54 23.92 15.45 8.46
CA GLU A 54 23.67 14.78 9.74
C GLU A 54 23.53 13.27 9.55
N LEU A 55 22.82 12.81 8.51
CA LEU A 55 22.69 11.38 8.22
C LEU A 55 24.06 10.72 8.00
N LYS A 56 24.94 11.35 7.22
CA LYS A 56 26.31 10.87 6.99
C LYS A 56 27.15 10.86 8.27
N LYS A 57 26.89 11.78 9.19
CA LYS A 57 27.61 11.89 10.47
C LYS A 57 27.12 10.85 11.47
N THR A 58 25.81 10.65 11.60
CA THR A 58 25.18 9.72 12.53
C THR A 58 25.33 8.26 12.07
N MET A 59 25.27 8.01 10.76
CA MET A 59 25.29 6.67 10.17
C MET A 59 26.60 6.32 9.48
N LYS A 60 27.71 7.00 9.84
CA LYS A 60 29.02 6.87 9.18
C LYS A 60 29.51 5.43 9.07
N ASP A 61 29.21 4.60 10.07
CA ASP A 61 29.65 3.21 10.17
C ASP A 61 28.52 2.19 9.98
N SER A 62 27.35 2.61 9.48
CA SER A 62 26.22 1.70 9.26
C SER A 62 26.07 1.32 7.78
N ASP A 63 25.83 0.04 7.53
CA ASP A 63 25.51 -0.49 6.20
C ASP A 63 24.22 0.14 5.61
N MET A 64 23.40 0.80 6.45
CA MET A 64 22.15 1.47 6.06
C MET A 64 22.37 2.81 5.37
N LEU A 65 23.53 3.44 5.50
CA LEU A 65 23.76 4.80 4.98
C LEU A 65 23.51 4.89 3.47
N GLY A 66 23.96 3.89 2.71
CA GLY A 66 23.75 3.84 1.26
C GLY A 66 22.27 3.77 0.89
N LEU A 67 21.50 2.93 1.59
CA LEU A 67 20.07 2.79 1.36
C LEU A 67 19.29 4.03 1.80
N ALA A 68 19.64 4.65 2.93
CA ALA A 68 18.96 5.84 3.42
C ALA A 68 19.21 7.08 2.53
N LEU A 69 20.42 7.19 1.95
CA LEU A 69 20.70 8.21 0.93
C LEU A 69 19.97 7.92 -0.38
N LEU A 70 19.82 6.64 -0.75
CA LEU A 70 19.05 6.22 -1.91
C LEU A 70 17.57 6.59 -1.75
N THR A 71 16.97 6.31 -0.60
CA THR A 71 15.55 6.64 -0.33
C THR A 71 15.31 8.14 -0.36
N LEU A 72 16.21 8.95 0.23
CA LEU A 72 16.14 10.42 0.13
C LEU A 72 16.24 10.92 -1.31
N ARG A 73 17.17 10.36 -2.11
CA ARG A 73 17.36 10.74 -3.52
C ARG A 73 16.14 10.41 -4.36
N TYR A 74 15.52 9.25 -4.14
CA TYR A 74 14.36 8.78 -4.91
C TYR A 74 13.01 9.04 -4.22
N ALA A 75 12.98 9.83 -3.14
CA ALA A 75 11.77 10.11 -2.37
C ALA A 75 10.64 10.68 -3.25
N TRP A 76 10.98 11.62 -4.15
CA TRP A 76 10.03 12.19 -5.11
C TRP A 76 9.43 11.15 -6.06
N VAL A 77 10.26 10.22 -6.54
CA VAL A 77 9.81 9.14 -7.43
C VAL A 77 8.90 8.18 -6.67
N MET A 78 9.27 7.80 -5.45
CA MET A 78 8.47 6.94 -4.58
C MET A 78 7.09 7.54 -4.33
N VAL A 79 7.02 8.82 -3.94
CA VAL A 79 5.75 9.51 -3.69
C VAL A 79 4.92 9.66 -4.96
N ALA A 80 5.54 9.95 -6.10
CA ALA A 80 4.84 9.99 -7.38
C ALA A 80 4.23 8.64 -7.76
N LEU A 81 4.94 7.53 -7.49
CA LEU A 81 4.44 6.17 -7.72
C LEU A 81 3.27 5.83 -6.79
N VAL A 82 3.35 6.19 -5.51
CA VAL A 82 2.25 6.01 -4.54
C VAL A 82 1.03 6.82 -4.97
N PHE A 83 1.22 8.07 -5.39
CA PHE A 83 0.14 8.91 -5.90
C PHE A 83 -0.51 8.30 -7.16
N LEU A 84 0.30 7.85 -8.11
CA LEU A 84 -0.18 7.20 -9.34
C LEU A 84 -0.96 5.92 -9.01
N TYR A 85 -0.45 5.09 -8.08
CA TYR A 85 -1.14 3.91 -7.59
C TYR A 85 -2.51 4.27 -6.98
N ALA A 86 -2.57 5.31 -6.15
CA ALA A 86 -3.82 5.74 -5.53
C ALA A 86 -4.86 6.23 -6.55
N VAL A 87 -4.42 7.03 -7.54
CA VAL A 87 -5.30 7.51 -8.62
C VAL A 87 -5.80 6.34 -9.49
N THR A 88 -4.91 5.42 -9.86
CA THR A 88 -5.30 4.25 -10.67
C THR A 88 -6.24 3.32 -9.91
N LEU A 89 -6.05 3.14 -8.61
CA LEU A 89 -6.97 2.40 -7.74
C LEU A 89 -8.34 3.07 -7.67
N LEU A 90 -8.40 4.40 -7.56
CA LEU A 90 -9.66 5.15 -7.54
C LEU A 90 -10.40 5.02 -8.89
N LEU A 91 -9.71 5.21 -10.02
CA LEU A 91 -10.28 5.06 -11.36
C LEU A 91 -10.79 3.63 -11.60
N THR A 92 -10.02 2.63 -11.16
CA THR A 92 -10.39 1.22 -11.24
C THR A 92 -11.60 0.92 -10.38
N SER A 93 -11.70 1.49 -9.18
CA SER A 93 -12.85 1.29 -8.30
C SER A 93 -14.13 1.90 -8.89
N ILE A 94 -14.04 3.08 -9.51
CA ILE A 94 -15.15 3.68 -10.27
C ILE A 94 -15.49 2.82 -11.50
N GLY A 95 -14.48 2.28 -12.20
CA GLY A 95 -14.67 1.35 -13.30
C GLY A 95 -15.38 0.06 -12.90
N LEU A 96 -15.16 -0.40 -11.66
CA LEU A 96 -15.83 -1.56 -11.08
C LEU A 96 -17.32 -1.28 -10.81
N LEU A 97 -17.66 -0.08 -10.33
CA LEU A 97 -19.07 0.37 -10.22
C LEU A 97 -19.76 0.42 -11.58
N LYS A 98 -19.02 0.85 -12.61
CA LYS A 98 -19.48 0.87 -14.00
C LYS A 98 -19.42 -0.50 -14.68
N ARG A 99 -19.08 -1.57 -13.96
CA ARG A 99 -19.05 -2.97 -14.43
C ARG A 99 -18.28 -3.16 -15.74
N ARG A 100 -17.14 -2.47 -15.89
CA ARG A 100 -16.28 -2.61 -17.07
C ARG A 100 -15.29 -3.77 -16.89
N GLU A 101 -15.12 -4.61 -17.92
CA GLU A 101 -14.18 -5.74 -17.88
C GLU A 101 -12.73 -5.34 -17.63
N TRP A 102 -12.30 -4.18 -18.17
CA TRP A 102 -10.94 -3.68 -17.95
C TRP A 102 -10.67 -3.39 -16.47
N ALA A 103 -11.68 -2.89 -15.72
CA ALA A 103 -11.54 -2.58 -14.31
C ALA A 103 -11.26 -3.83 -13.46
N ARG A 104 -11.86 -4.98 -13.83
CA ARG A 104 -11.56 -6.25 -13.16
C ARG A 104 -10.10 -6.64 -13.30
N LYS A 105 -9.56 -6.60 -14.53
CA LYS A 105 -8.16 -6.95 -14.80
C LYS A 105 -7.20 -6.00 -14.08
N THR A 106 -7.47 -4.69 -14.15
CA THR A 106 -6.65 -3.69 -13.46
C THR A 106 -6.70 -3.86 -11.94
N MET A 107 -7.87 -4.15 -11.36
CA MET A 107 -7.99 -4.36 -9.91
C MET A 107 -7.16 -5.55 -9.45
N ILE A 108 -7.18 -6.66 -10.19
CA ILE A 108 -6.36 -7.84 -9.88
C ILE A 108 -4.87 -7.47 -9.89
N VAL A 109 -4.41 -6.75 -10.92
CA VAL A 109 -3.01 -6.32 -11.04
C VAL A 109 -2.63 -5.41 -9.87
N LEU A 110 -3.48 -4.44 -9.50
CA LEU A 110 -3.23 -3.55 -8.38
C LEU A 110 -3.15 -4.31 -7.05
N LEU A 111 -4.03 -5.29 -6.82
CA LEU A 111 -3.99 -6.12 -5.62
C LEU A 111 -2.74 -6.99 -5.54
N VAL A 112 -2.28 -7.53 -6.67
CA VAL A 112 -1.01 -8.28 -6.71
C VAL A 112 0.17 -7.36 -6.37
N ILE A 113 0.20 -6.15 -6.94
CA ILE A 113 1.22 -5.14 -6.60
C ILE A 113 1.17 -4.80 -5.11
N ALA A 114 -0.04 -4.62 -4.53
CA ALA A 114 -0.21 -4.36 -3.11
C ALA A 114 0.36 -5.49 -2.24
N ILE A 115 0.11 -6.76 -2.59
CA ILE A 115 0.67 -7.91 -1.85
C ILE A 115 2.20 -7.86 -1.88
N PHE A 116 2.82 -7.66 -3.04
CA PHE A 116 4.28 -7.56 -3.13
C PHE A 116 4.83 -6.37 -2.35
N TYR A 117 4.12 -5.24 -2.35
CA TYR A 117 4.50 -4.06 -1.59
C TYR A 117 4.48 -4.32 -0.08
N GLU A 118 3.39 -4.87 0.45
CA GLU A 118 3.24 -5.21 1.88
C GLU A 118 4.29 -6.22 2.34
N LEU A 119 4.60 -7.24 1.52
CA LEU A 119 5.66 -8.20 1.84
C LEU A 119 7.06 -7.56 1.80
N SER A 120 7.29 -6.63 0.88
CA SER A 120 8.56 -5.89 0.78
C SER A 120 8.73 -4.95 1.97
N ASP A 121 7.66 -4.28 2.40
CA ASP A 121 7.64 -3.42 3.59
C ASP A 121 7.90 -4.22 4.87
N LEU A 122 7.30 -5.40 5.00
CA LEU A 122 7.58 -6.28 6.14
C LEU A 122 9.06 -6.71 6.16
N ALA A 123 9.61 -7.14 5.02
CA ALA A 123 11.02 -7.50 4.91
C ALA A 123 11.95 -6.31 5.26
N TRP A 124 11.59 -5.11 4.80
CA TRP A 124 12.29 -3.86 5.13
C TRP A 124 12.23 -3.56 6.63
N GLN A 125 11.07 -3.71 7.26
CA GLN A 125 10.88 -3.51 8.69
C GLN A 125 11.76 -4.47 9.51
N PHE A 126 11.81 -5.75 9.14
CA PHE A 126 12.73 -6.73 9.75
C PHE A 126 14.19 -6.32 9.60
N TYR A 127 14.59 -5.87 8.41
CA TYR A 127 15.95 -5.45 8.12
C TYR A 127 16.37 -4.24 8.96
N VAL A 128 15.53 -3.20 9.04
CA VAL A 128 15.79 -2.00 9.86
C VAL A 128 15.85 -2.33 11.35
N MET A 129 14.94 -3.19 11.82
CA MET A 129 14.92 -3.63 13.22
C MET A 129 16.23 -4.32 13.61
N ASN A 130 16.71 -5.25 12.78
CA ASN A 130 17.89 -6.05 13.09
C ASN A 130 19.21 -5.28 12.94
N SER A 131 19.24 -4.23 12.12
CA SER A 131 20.47 -3.50 11.80
C SER A 131 20.61 -2.18 12.56
N ALA A 132 19.61 -1.30 12.46
CA ALA A 132 19.68 0.04 13.00
C ALA A 132 19.17 0.12 14.44
N MET A 133 18.17 -0.68 14.80
CA MET A 133 17.57 -0.65 16.13
C MET A 133 18.23 -1.61 17.12
N ALA A 134 18.90 -2.67 16.65
CA ALA A 134 19.56 -3.66 17.52
C ALA A 134 20.66 -3.08 18.44
N PRO A 135 21.52 -2.13 18.00
CA PRO A 135 22.48 -1.47 18.88
C PRO A 135 21.78 -0.55 19.90
N LEU A 136 20.78 0.22 19.45
CA LEU A 136 20.01 1.14 20.29
C LEU A 136 19.25 0.39 21.40
N MET A 137 18.75 -0.80 21.09
CA MET A 137 18.04 -1.69 22.03
C MET A 137 18.93 -2.21 23.15
N LYS A 138 20.26 -2.30 22.96
CA LYS A 138 21.19 -2.71 24.01
C LYS A 138 21.40 -1.61 25.07
N GLU A 139 21.16 -0.35 24.71
CA GLU A 139 21.37 0.80 25.59
C GLU A 139 20.12 1.19 26.41
N MET A 140 18.95 0.60 26.12
CA MET A 140 17.68 0.86 26.83
C MET A 140 17.14 -0.40 27.54
N PRO A 141 17.70 -0.78 28.70
CA PRO A 141 17.26 -1.93 29.49
C PRO A 141 15.90 -1.65 30.17
N GLY A 142 14.81 -1.82 29.45
CA GLY A 142 13.44 -1.61 29.95
C GLY A 142 12.42 -1.48 28.83
N PHE A 143 12.82 -0.87 27.71
CA PHE A 143 12.10 -0.90 26.43
C PHE A 143 12.44 -2.18 25.64
N GLY A 144 12.59 -3.29 26.39
CA GLY A 144 13.32 -4.48 26.01
C GLY A 144 12.80 -5.12 24.73
N SER A 145 13.68 -5.89 24.10
CA SER A 145 13.47 -6.73 22.92
C SER A 145 12.08 -7.38 22.81
N GLY A 146 11.43 -7.70 23.94
CA GLY A 146 10.06 -8.20 23.99
C GLY A 146 8.98 -7.26 23.43
N ILE A 147 8.98 -5.96 23.75
CA ILE A 147 7.95 -5.02 23.26
C ILE A 147 8.08 -4.84 21.74
N MET A 148 9.30 -4.66 21.23
CA MET A 148 9.54 -4.54 19.79
C MET A 148 9.23 -5.84 19.05
N ALA A 149 9.54 -7.01 19.63
CA ALA A 149 9.15 -8.29 19.07
C ALA A 149 7.62 -8.44 18.99
N ILE A 150 6.89 -7.97 20.00
CA ILE A 150 5.42 -7.93 19.97
C ILE A 150 4.91 -7.00 18.88
N VAL A 151 5.46 -5.77 18.76
CA VAL A 151 5.08 -4.81 17.72
C VAL A 151 5.30 -5.40 16.33
N LEU A 152 6.45 -6.03 16.10
CA LEU A 152 6.78 -6.64 14.82
C LEU A 152 5.95 -7.90 14.54
N ALA A 153 5.62 -8.70 15.57
CA ALA A 153 4.69 -9.82 15.43
C ALA A 153 3.28 -9.34 15.04
N ILE A 154 2.79 -8.28 15.68
CA ILE A 154 1.49 -7.67 15.34
C ILE A 154 1.53 -7.13 13.91
N SER A 155 2.59 -6.41 13.53
CA SER A 155 2.79 -5.90 12.17
C SER A 155 2.77 -7.04 11.14
N ALA A 156 3.53 -8.11 11.37
CA ALA A 156 3.57 -9.28 10.51
C ALA A 156 2.19 -9.95 10.37
N ILE A 157 1.46 -10.12 11.47
CA ILE A 157 0.11 -10.69 11.45
C ILE A 157 -0.84 -9.80 10.64
N MET A 158 -0.78 -8.49 10.82
CA MET A 158 -1.60 -7.54 10.07
C MET A 158 -1.30 -7.59 8.57
N VAL A 159 -0.02 -7.58 8.18
CA VAL A 159 0.43 -7.71 6.79
C VAL A 159 -0.10 -9.00 6.17
N LEU A 160 0.06 -10.13 6.85
CA LEU A 160 -0.42 -11.42 6.37
C LEU A 160 -1.95 -11.47 6.25
N ALA A 161 -2.67 -10.86 7.20
CA ALA A 161 -4.13 -10.75 7.15
C ALA A 161 -4.59 -9.91 5.95
N PHE A 162 -3.94 -8.77 5.66
CA PHE A 162 -4.22 -7.97 4.47
C PHE A 162 -3.88 -8.72 3.18
N CYS A 163 -2.75 -9.43 3.13
CA CYS A 163 -2.40 -10.26 1.97
C CYS A 163 -3.45 -11.34 1.72
N ALA A 164 -3.88 -12.05 2.77
CA ALA A 164 -4.93 -13.07 2.67
C ALA A 164 -6.26 -12.47 2.18
N LEU A 165 -6.62 -11.28 2.68
CA LEU A 165 -7.80 -10.54 2.23
C LEU A 165 -7.70 -10.17 0.73
N PHE A 166 -6.55 -9.67 0.28
CA PHE A 166 -6.33 -9.32 -1.13
C PHE A 166 -6.39 -10.55 -2.04
N VAL A 167 -5.76 -11.66 -1.64
CA VAL A 167 -5.86 -12.93 -2.37
C VAL A 167 -7.32 -13.41 -2.45
N TRP A 168 -8.07 -13.32 -1.36
CA TRP A 168 -9.48 -13.67 -1.34
C TRP A 168 -10.32 -12.80 -2.29
N VAL A 169 -10.07 -11.48 -2.32
CA VAL A 169 -10.71 -10.57 -3.26
C VAL A 169 -10.36 -10.94 -4.70
N ILE A 170 -9.10 -11.26 -5.00
CA ILE A 170 -8.67 -11.70 -6.35
C ILE A 170 -9.44 -12.96 -6.76
N ILE A 171 -9.49 -14.00 -5.91
CA ILE A 171 -10.21 -15.24 -6.20
C ILE A 171 -11.69 -14.97 -6.45
N LYS A 172 -12.30 -14.08 -5.66
CA LYS A 172 -13.70 -13.68 -5.84
C LYS A 172 -13.92 -12.94 -7.15
N LEU A 173 -13.02 -12.03 -7.54
CA LEU A 173 -13.08 -11.32 -8.82
C LEU A 173 -12.89 -12.27 -10.02
N LEU A 174 -12.11 -13.34 -9.85
CA LEU A 174 -11.92 -14.37 -10.88
C LEU A 174 -13.09 -15.37 -10.99
N SER A 175 -14.01 -15.39 -10.02
CA SER A 175 -15.14 -16.32 -10.02
C SER A 175 -16.06 -16.13 -11.23
N GLU A 176 -16.49 -17.26 -11.82
CA GLU A 176 -17.33 -17.30 -13.03
C GLU A 176 -18.63 -16.49 -12.89
N LYS A 177 -19.21 -16.46 -11.68
CA LYS A 177 -20.41 -15.66 -11.37
C LYS A 177 -20.18 -14.17 -11.58
N VAL A 178 -19.02 -13.68 -11.16
CA VAL A 178 -18.62 -12.29 -11.34
C VAL A 178 -18.28 -12.06 -12.82
N ARG A 179 -17.56 -12.99 -13.47
CA ARG A 179 -17.21 -12.90 -14.89
C ARG A 179 -18.43 -12.72 -15.80
N GLN A 180 -19.50 -13.47 -15.56
CA GLN A 180 -20.73 -13.41 -16.34
C GLN A 180 -21.45 -12.06 -16.23
N GLU A 181 -21.35 -11.37 -15.09
CA GLU A 181 -21.93 -10.04 -14.88
C GLU A 181 -21.23 -8.92 -15.67
N PHE A 182 -19.95 -9.11 -15.99
CA PHE A 182 -19.20 -8.17 -16.84
C PHE A 182 -19.38 -8.49 -18.33
N ALA A 183 -19.54 -9.76 -18.68
CA ALA A 183 -19.74 -10.20 -20.07
C ALA A 183 -21.11 -9.80 -20.64
N THR A 184 -22.16 -9.70 -19.82
CA THR A 184 -23.52 -9.31 -20.25
C THR A 184 -23.72 -7.81 -20.47
N GLN A 185 -22.74 -6.96 -20.13
CA GLN A 185 -22.82 -5.50 -20.32
C GLN A 185 -21.85 -4.96 -21.39
N SER A 186 -21.21 -5.85 -22.14
CA SER A 186 -20.48 -5.45 -23.35
C SER A 186 -21.49 -5.23 -24.49
N PRO A 187 -21.54 -4.05 -25.12
CA PRO A 187 -22.22 -3.88 -26.41
C PRO A 187 -21.54 -4.71 -27.50
#